data_AF-U3AB69-F1
#
_entry.id   AF-U3AB69-F1
#
_cell.length_a   1.000
_cell.length_b   1.000
_cell.length_c   1.000
_cell.angle_alpha   90.00
_cell.angle_beta   90.00
_cell.angle_gamma   90.00
#
_symmetry.space_group_name_H-M   'P 1'
#
loop_
_entity.id
_entity.type
_entity.pdbx_description
1 polymer ?
#
loop_
_entity_poly.entity_id
_entity_poly.type
_entity_poly.pdbx_seq_one_letter_code
_entity_poly.pdbx_strand_id
1 'polypeptide(L)'
;MDPHRQGDLTEAIVIAELKRRDIPVSVPFGDNERYDLLAEDDSGGIWKLQVKTGRYRDGKVLFNGKSQHTNASGHTYQEYDGDVDYFVIHCDEVGGLYLVPESEVGSQMSLRVADATQDHRTINWADDYDFDERWPPEPATTGWRDAVIADLRERGIDVLGARGGDAPYDVVVRDADETLYRTSIRPGSVSGGRVRFDTGSTHAPGRDDVDLVLVRCRDTEETYLIERDAYDESISLRVEPTRNDDKRTHRAADYTLDRRWPPA
;
A
#
# COMPACT_ATOMS: atom_id res chain seq x y z
N MET A 1 29.71 14.49 -5.86
CA MET A 1 29.02 14.20 -7.14
C MET A 1 27.79 15.08 -7.21
N ASP A 2 27.31 15.46 -8.38
CA ASP A 2 26.01 16.12 -8.50
C ASP A 2 24.88 15.14 -8.12
N PRO A 3 23.78 15.56 -7.44
CA PRO A 3 22.73 14.65 -6.98
C PRO A 3 22.07 13.83 -8.08
N HIS A 4 21.87 14.39 -9.28
CA HIS A 4 21.27 13.66 -10.40
C HIS A 4 22.21 12.55 -10.87
N ARG A 5 23.49 12.87 -11.08
CA ARG A 5 24.50 11.87 -11.46
C ARG A 5 24.66 10.76 -10.42
N GLN A 6 24.42 11.07 -9.15
CA GLN A 6 24.44 10.08 -8.07
C GLN A 6 23.22 9.16 -8.13
N GLY A 7 22.04 9.69 -8.48
CA GLY A 7 20.85 8.91 -8.80
C GLY A 7 21.09 7.95 -9.96
N ASP A 8 21.52 8.47 -11.11
CA ASP A 8 21.80 7.68 -12.32
C ASP A 8 22.78 6.53 -12.05
N LEU A 9 23.84 6.81 -11.28
CA LEU A 9 24.81 5.79 -10.88
C LEU A 9 24.18 4.72 -9.99
N THR A 10 23.33 5.13 -9.04
CA THR A 10 22.65 4.21 -8.12
C THR A 10 21.69 3.30 -8.88
N GLU A 11 20.91 3.84 -9.81
CA GLU A 11 20.03 3.06 -10.68
C GLU A 11 20.81 2.04 -11.51
N ALA A 12 21.92 2.45 -12.12
CA ALA A 12 22.78 1.54 -12.89
C ALA A 12 23.37 0.42 -12.02
N ILE A 13 23.76 0.73 -10.78
CA ILE A 13 24.22 -0.28 -9.81
C ILE A 13 23.09 -1.24 -9.48
N VAL A 14 21.90 -0.75 -9.14
CA VAL A 14 20.75 -1.61 -8.81
C VAL A 14 20.39 -2.51 -9.98
N ILE A 15 20.32 -1.98 -11.22
CA ILE A 15 20.10 -2.80 -12.42
C ILE A 15 21.16 -3.91 -12.52
N ALA A 16 22.43 -3.58 -12.32
CA ALA A 16 23.50 -4.57 -12.37
C ALA A 16 23.36 -5.64 -11.27
N GLU A 17 23.00 -5.25 -10.05
CA GLU A 17 22.74 -6.16 -8.93
C GLU A 17 21.55 -7.09 -9.20
N LEU A 18 20.45 -6.57 -9.75
CA LEU A 18 19.29 -7.37 -10.16
C LEU A 18 19.66 -8.35 -11.28
N LYS A 19 20.44 -7.91 -12.27
CA LYS A 19 20.92 -8.79 -13.34
C LYS A 19 21.87 -9.89 -12.88
N ARG A 20 22.69 -9.64 -11.86
CA ARG A 20 23.52 -10.69 -11.24
C ARG A 20 22.71 -11.78 -10.56
N ARG A 21 21.45 -11.47 -10.18
CA ARG A 21 20.49 -12.38 -9.57
C ARG A 21 19.53 -13.01 -10.59
N ASP A 22 19.81 -12.84 -11.89
CA ASP A 22 18.96 -13.30 -12.99
C ASP A 22 17.54 -12.71 -12.99
N ILE A 23 17.33 -11.58 -12.31
CA ILE A 23 16.02 -10.90 -12.25
C ILE A 23 15.79 -10.12 -13.56
N PRO A 24 14.71 -10.42 -14.32
CA PRO A 24 14.31 -9.61 -15.46
C PRO A 24 13.94 -8.20 -15.00
N VAL A 25 14.38 -7.19 -15.75
CA VAL A 25 14.07 -5.79 -15.44
C VAL A 25 13.75 -5.04 -16.72
N SER A 26 12.78 -4.14 -16.64
CA SER A 26 12.43 -3.18 -17.70
C SER A 26 12.56 -1.77 -17.17
N VAL A 27 13.07 -0.86 -18.00
CA VAL A 27 13.27 0.56 -17.67
C VAL A 27 12.24 1.37 -18.45
N PRO A 28 11.50 2.31 -17.84
CA PRO A 28 10.57 3.17 -18.54
C PRO A 28 11.29 4.07 -19.56
N PHE A 29 10.57 4.52 -20.58
CA PHE A 29 11.11 5.42 -21.59
C PHE A 29 10.84 6.88 -21.22
N GLY A 30 11.80 7.50 -20.52
CA GLY A 30 11.72 8.87 -20.03
C GLY A 30 11.74 8.95 -18.51
N ASP A 31 11.64 10.18 -17.99
CA ASP A 31 11.82 10.48 -16.56
C ASP A 31 10.53 11.03 -15.91
N ASN A 32 9.36 10.72 -16.50
CA ASN A 32 8.06 11.23 -16.01
C ASN A 32 7.36 10.25 -15.06
N GLU A 33 7.83 9.01 -15.05
CA GLU A 33 7.28 7.90 -14.30
C GLU A 33 7.72 8.00 -12.84
N ARG A 34 6.82 7.59 -11.93
CA ARG A 34 7.11 7.57 -10.49
C ARG A 34 7.88 6.33 -10.04
N TYR A 35 8.29 5.46 -10.96
CA TYR A 35 9.14 4.30 -10.69
C TYR A 35 10.33 4.32 -11.63
N ASP A 36 11.45 3.76 -11.20
CA ASP A 36 12.66 3.73 -12.01
C ASP A 36 12.77 2.41 -12.78
N LEU A 37 12.23 1.31 -12.22
CA LEU A 37 12.33 -0.03 -12.79
C LEU A 37 11.02 -0.81 -12.63
N LEU A 38 10.77 -1.73 -13.56
CA LEU A 38 9.89 -2.87 -13.36
C LEU A 38 10.76 -4.12 -13.23
N ALA A 39 10.52 -4.96 -12.22
CA ALA A 39 11.19 -6.25 -12.06
C ALA A 39 10.19 -7.40 -12.09
N GLU A 40 10.56 -8.50 -12.72
CA GLU A 40 9.72 -9.71 -12.79
C GLU A 40 10.27 -10.76 -11.81
N ASP A 41 9.39 -11.37 -11.01
CA ASP A 41 9.77 -12.51 -10.16
C ASP A 41 9.61 -13.87 -10.90
N ASP A 42 10.05 -14.95 -10.26
CA ASP A 42 10.00 -16.30 -10.83
C ASP A 42 8.56 -16.83 -11.07
N SER A 43 7.55 -16.20 -10.49
CA SER A 43 6.13 -16.52 -10.72
C SER A 43 5.52 -15.72 -11.89
N GLY A 44 6.27 -14.78 -12.47
CA GLY A 44 5.81 -13.84 -13.48
C GLY A 44 5.12 -12.59 -12.91
N GLY A 45 5.23 -12.36 -11.60
CA GLY A 45 4.76 -11.14 -10.94
C GLY A 45 5.62 -9.95 -11.33
N ILE A 46 5.01 -8.79 -11.59
CA ILE A 46 5.71 -7.56 -11.99
C ILE A 46 5.63 -6.54 -10.85
N TRP A 47 6.79 -6.05 -10.43
CA TRP A 47 6.96 -5.11 -9.32
C TRP A 47 7.47 -3.77 -9.81
N LYS A 48 6.77 -2.68 -9.49
CA LYS A 48 7.21 -1.30 -9.68
C LYS A 48 8.20 -0.92 -8.58
N LEU A 49 9.45 -0.66 -8.96
CA LEU A 49 10.53 -0.35 -8.04
C LEU A 49 10.97 1.11 -8.20
N GLN A 50 11.02 1.85 -7.09
CA GLN A 50 11.73 3.12 -7.01
C GLN A 50 13.11 2.90 -6.38
N VAL A 51 14.17 3.26 -7.09
CA VAL A 51 15.54 3.25 -6.58
C VAL A 51 15.81 4.52 -5.77
N LYS A 52 16.51 4.37 -4.63
CA LYS A 52 17.02 5.50 -3.84
C LYS A 52 18.43 5.23 -3.35
N THR A 53 19.24 6.29 -3.35
CA THR A 53 20.56 6.26 -2.71
C THR A 53 20.43 6.41 -1.20
N GLY A 54 20.85 5.39 -0.45
CA GLY A 54 20.97 5.41 1.00
C GLY A 54 22.22 6.16 1.45
N ARG A 55 22.09 6.95 2.52
CA ARG A 55 23.22 7.67 3.15
C ARG A 55 23.54 7.06 4.50
N TYR A 56 24.76 6.58 4.71
CA TYR A 56 25.15 6.01 5.99
C TYR A 56 25.53 7.11 6.99
N ARG A 57 24.92 7.07 8.17
CA ARG A 57 25.21 8.00 9.27
C ARG A 57 24.83 7.37 10.61
N ASP A 58 25.74 7.47 11.58
CA ASP A 58 25.52 7.05 12.98
C ASP A 58 24.98 5.60 13.12
N GLY A 59 25.50 4.69 12.30
CA GLY A 59 25.09 3.28 12.29
C GLY A 59 23.77 3.00 11.58
N LYS A 60 23.28 3.94 10.75
CA LYS A 60 22.01 3.83 10.02
C LYS A 60 22.17 4.21 8.55
N VAL A 61 21.40 3.57 7.67
CA VAL A 61 21.20 3.99 6.28
C VAL A 61 19.93 4.85 6.22
N LEU A 62 20.04 6.09 5.75
CA LEU A 62 18.91 7.03 5.65
C LEU A 62 18.52 7.28 4.20
N PHE A 63 17.22 7.30 3.92
CA PHE A 63 16.67 7.63 2.61
C PHE A 63 15.34 8.36 2.72
N ASN A 64 14.98 9.11 1.67
CA ASN A 64 13.73 9.87 1.60
C ASN A 64 12.67 9.08 0.82
N GLY A 65 11.45 9.05 1.34
CA GLY A 65 10.27 8.46 0.70
C GLY A 65 9.45 9.45 -0.12
N LYS A 66 10.08 10.50 -0.64
CA LYS A 66 9.40 11.57 -1.39
C LYS A 66 9.98 11.69 -2.78
N SER A 67 9.12 11.86 -3.78
CA SER A 67 9.54 12.32 -5.11
C SER A 67 9.62 13.84 -5.10
N GLN A 68 10.63 14.38 -5.77
CA GLN A 68 10.75 15.80 -6.08
C GLN A 68 10.55 15.96 -7.57
N HIS A 69 9.41 16.50 -7.99
CA HIS A 69 9.24 16.96 -9.37
C HIS A 69 9.45 18.46 -9.43
N THR A 70 10.33 18.89 -10.33
CA THR A 70 10.52 20.30 -10.64
C THR A 70 9.69 20.60 -11.89
N ASN A 71 8.59 21.33 -11.72
CA ASN A 71 7.86 21.88 -12.86
C ASN A 71 8.30 23.33 -13.11
N ALA A 72 7.89 23.91 -14.25
CA ALA A 72 8.25 25.28 -14.63
C ALA A 72 7.83 26.37 -13.62
N SER A 73 7.04 26.00 -12.61
CA SER A 73 6.49 26.85 -11.55
C SER A 73 7.09 26.59 -10.15
N GLY A 74 8.00 25.61 -9.99
CA GLY A 74 8.69 25.34 -8.72
C GLY A 74 8.87 23.86 -8.39
N HIS A 75 9.37 23.58 -7.18
CA HIS A 75 9.50 22.23 -6.65
C HIS A 75 8.18 21.80 -5.99
N THR A 76 7.59 20.70 -6.46
CA THR A 76 6.46 20.05 -5.80
C THR A 76 6.95 18.76 -5.17
N TYR A 77 6.64 18.58 -3.89
CA TYR A 77 6.93 17.35 -3.13
C TYR A 77 5.63 16.54 -3.09
N GLN A 78 5.66 15.32 -3.62
CA GLN A 78 4.54 14.39 -3.50
C GLN A 78 5.03 13.16 -2.72
N GLU A 79 4.19 12.74 -1.77
CA GLU A 79 4.33 11.43 -1.13
C GLU A 79 3.79 10.38 -2.11
N TYR A 80 4.38 9.19 -2.09
CA TYR A 80 3.91 8.08 -2.92
C TYR A 80 2.64 7.49 -2.30
N ASP A 81 1.61 7.23 -3.10
CA ASP A 81 0.33 6.64 -2.67
C ASP A 81 -0.10 5.55 -3.68
N GLY A 82 0.52 4.37 -3.60
CA GLY A 82 0.31 3.26 -4.55
C GLY A 82 1.05 3.42 -5.88
N ASP A 83 2.00 4.34 -5.93
CA ASP A 83 2.73 4.70 -7.15
C ASP A 83 3.82 3.68 -7.47
N VAL A 84 4.45 3.12 -6.44
CA VAL A 84 5.43 2.03 -6.51
C VAL A 84 5.08 0.94 -5.50
N ASP A 85 5.51 -0.29 -5.78
CA ASP A 85 5.29 -1.39 -4.82
C ASP A 85 6.40 -1.37 -3.75
N TYR A 86 7.63 -1.08 -4.19
CA TYR A 86 8.82 -1.15 -3.35
C TYR A 86 9.81 -0.02 -3.63
N PHE A 87 10.52 0.39 -2.59
CA PHE A 87 11.77 1.10 -2.70
C PHE A 87 12.94 0.12 -2.68
N VAL A 88 13.88 0.28 -3.61
CA VAL A 88 15.17 -0.39 -3.59
C VAL A 88 16.24 0.61 -3.14
N ILE A 89 16.80 0.37 -1.97
CA ILE A 89 17.78 1.27 -1.37
C ILE A 89 19.17 0.68 -1.55
N HIS A 90 20.05 1.41 -2.23
CA HIS A 90 21.47 1.04 -2.31
C HIS A 90 22.33 2.02 -1.50
N CYS A 91 23.24 1.51 -0.68
CA CYS A 91 24.17 2.31 0.10
C CYS A 91 25.61 1.81 -0.06
N ASP A 92 26.41 2.51 -0.88
CA ASP A 92 27.82 2.19 -1.16
C ASP A 92 28.66 2.01 0.12
N GLU A 93 28.45 2.85 1.13
CA GLU A 93 29.30 2.91 2.33
C GLU A 93 29.25 1.63 3.17
N VAL A 94 28.11 0.93 3.14
CA VAL A 94 27.92 -0.36 3.82
C VAL A 94 27.77 -1.52 2.84
N GLY A 95 27.81 -1.26 1.52
CA GLY A 95 27.59 -2.26 0.48
C GLY A 95 26.22 -2.93 0.54
N GLY A 96 25.23 -2.23 1.10
CA GLY A 96 23.89 -2.79 1.36
C GLY A 96 22.92 -2.52 0.22
N LEU A 97 22.11 -3.53 -0.10
CA LEU A 97 20.97 -3.45 -0.99
C LEU A 97 19.73 -3.89 -0.20
N TYR A 98 18.72 -3.03 -0.14
CA TYR A 98 17.54 -3.25 0.70
C TYR A 98 16.26 -3.13 -0.10
N LEU A 99 15.27 -3.96 0.22
CA LEU A 99 13.93 -3.96 -0.38
C LEU A 99 12.91 -3.53 0.66
N VAL A 100 12.30 -2.35 0.48
CA VAL A 100 11.41 -1.73 1.48
C VAL A 100 10.02 -1.51 0.88
N PRO A 101 8.94 -2.08 1.46
CA PRO A 101 7.58 -1.83 1.02
C PRO A 101 7.22 -0.34 1.05
N GLU A 102 6.53 0.16 0.01
CA GLU A 102 6.08 1.56 -0.03
C GLU A 102 5.28 1.94 1.22
N SER A 103 4.40 1.04 1.69
CA SER A 103 3.51 1.28 2.83
C SER A 103 4.19 1.49 4.18
N GLU A 104 5.46 1.08 4.31
CA GLU A 104 6.26 1.28 5.52
C GLU A 104 7.05 2.60 5.49
N VAL A 105 7.09 3.25 4.33
CA VAL A 105 7.90 4.43 4.07
C VAL A 105 7.04 5.69 4.18
N GLY A 106 7.27 6.46 5.25
CA GLY A 106 6.78 7.85 5.33
C GLY A 106 7.67 8.82 4.55
N SER A 107 7.69 10.10 4.94
CA SER A 107 8.55 11.11 4.29
C SER A 107 10.04 10.77 4.24
N GLN A 108 10.52 10.02 5.23
CA GLN A 108 11.89 9.56 5.38
C GLN A 108 11.88 8.31 6.25
N MET A 109 12.82 7.40 6.02
CA MET A 109 13.03 6.21 6.85
C MET A 109 14.53 6.00 7.09
N SER A 110 14.86 5.25 8.14
CA SER A 110 16.25 4.85 8.43
C SER A 110 16.32 3.39 8.79
N LEU A 111 17.29 2.66 8.22
CA LEU A 111 17.59 1.26 8.48
C LEU A 111 18.83 1.16 9.37
N ARG A 112 18.76 0.48 10.51
CA ARG A 112 19.84 0.38 11.50
C ARG A 112 20.76 -0.81 11.16
N VAL A 113 22.04 -0.53 10.94
CA VAL A 113 23.06 -1.55 10.57
C VAL A 113 23.89 -1.99 11.77
N ALA A 114 24.09 -1.12 12.76
CA ALA A 114 24.92 -1.41 13.93
C ALA A 114 24.08 -1.56 15.21
N ASP A 115 24.56 -2.39 16.16
CA ASP A 115 23.90 -2.62 17.44
C ASP A 115 23.44 -1.32 18.12
N ALA A 116 22.24 -1.34 18.68
CA ALA A 116 21.69 -0.25 19.47
C ALA A 116 21.97 -0.52 20.95
N THR A 117 22.34 0.52 21.71
CA THR A 117 22.54 0.42 23.16
C THR A 117 21.25 0.04 23.91
N GLN A 118 20.09 0.25 23.28
CA GLN A 118 18.78 -0.24 23.71
C GLN A 118 18.01 -0.75 22.49
N ASP A 119 17.66 -2.02 22.51
CA ASP A 119 16.80 -2.63 21.49
C ASP A 119 15.34 -2.28 21.77
N HIS A 120 14.72 -1.53 20.87
CA HIS A 120 13.32 -1.16 20.91
C HIS A 120 12.62 -1.75 19.69
N ARG A 121 11.41 -2.27 19.89
CA ARG A 121 10.55 -2.89 18.85
C ARG A 121 10.17 -1.98 17.66
N THR A 122 10.63 -0.73 17.65
CA THR A 122 10.36 0.29 16.63
C THR A 122 11.59 0.62 15.80
N ILE A 123 12.69 -0.12 15.97
CA ILE A 123 13.88 0.00 15.13
C ILE A 123 13.64 -0.77 13.84
N ASN A 124 13.83 -0.12 12.70
CA ASN A 124 13.90 -0.80 11.42
C ASN A 124 15.34 -1.33 11.26
N TRP A 125 15.57 -2.61 11.52
CA TRP A 125 16.90 -3.21 11.36
C TRP A 125 17.20 -3.40 9.88
N ALA A 126 18.42 -3.10 9.44
CA ALA A 126 18.80 -3.22 8.05
C ALA A 126 18.67 -4.65 7.52
N ASP A 127 19.03 -5.63 8.35
CA ASP A 127 18.91 -7.06 8.05
C ASP A 127 17.46 -7.48 7.79
N ASP A 128 16.49 -6.86 8.49
CA ASP A 128 15.08 -7.16 8.26
C ASP A 128 14.63 -6.78 6.84
N TYR A 129 15.34 -5.87 6.15
CA TYR A 129 15.03 -5.39 4.80
C TYR A 129 16.09 -5.79 3.76
N ASP A 130 16.98 -6.73 4.08
CA ASP A 130 17.96 -7.21 3.12
C ASP A 130 17.26 -7.68 1.84
N PHE A 131 17.82 -7.30 0.69
CA PHE A 131 17.19 -7.59 -0.60
C PHE A 131 17.09 -9.09 -0.86
N ASP A 132 18.13 -9.87 -0.55
CA ASP A 132 18.20 -11.30 -0.88
C ASP A 132 17.28 -12.12 0.03
N GLU A 133 17.11 -11.69 1.28
CA GLU A 133 16.16 -12.32 2.21
C GLU A 133 14.69 -11.99 1.89
N ARG A 134 14.45 -10.86 1.20
CA ARG A 134 13.10 -10.40 0.83
C ARG A 134 12.72 -10.64 -0.62
N TRP A 135 13.62 -11.10 -1.48
CA TRP A 135 13.33 -11.35 -2.90
C TRP A 135 13.13 -12.86 -3.18
N PRO A 136 12.07 -13.27 -3.91
CA PRO A 136 11.01 -12.42 -4.46
C PRO A 136 10.10 -11.88 -3.34
N PRO A 137 9.66 -10.62 -3.45
CA PRO A 137 8.81 -10.04 -2.43
C PRO A 137 7.50 -10.80 -2.31
N GLU A 138 7.07 -11.06 -1.08
CA GLU A 138 5.63 -11.16 -0.84
C GLU A 138 5.01 -9.82 -1.28
N PRO A 139 3.86 -9.75 -1.93
CA PRO A 139 3.30 -8.49 -2.40
C PRO A 139 3.36 -7.40 -1.32
N ALA A 140 4.13 -6.33 -1.55
CA ALA A 140 4.24 -5.17 -0.65
C ALA A 140 2.89 -4.50 -0.59
N THR A 141 1.99 -5.04 0.22
CA THR A 141 0.72 -4.41 0.57
C THR A 141 -0.05 -3.77 -0.61
N THR A 142 0.07 -4.35 -1.80
CA THR A 142 -1.10 -4.80 -2.55
C THR A 142 -1.75 -6.00 -1.82
N GLY A 143 -0.98 -6.68 -0.95
CA GLY A 143 -1.28 -7.97 -0.30
C GLY A 143 -2.52 -8.10 0.59
N TRP A 144 -3.11 -7.05 1.17
CA TRP A 144 -4.40 -7.20 1.87
C TRP A 144 -5.59 -6.82 1.00
N ARG A 145 -5.42 -5.88 0.05
CA ARG A 145 -6.47 -5.52 -0.92
C ARG A 145 -6.65 -6.62 -1.96
N ASP A 146 -5.55 -7.18 -2.47
CA ASP A 146 -5.59 -8.34 -3.37
C ASP A 146 -6.14 -9.58 -2.67
N ALA A 147 -5.84 -9.78 -1.38
CA ALA A 147 -6.47 -10.83 -0.59
C ALA A 147 -7.99 -10.61 -0.45
N VAL A 148 -8.44 -9.36 -0.28
CA VAL A 148 -9.87 -9.04 -0.33
C VAL A 148 -10.43 -9.33 -1.72
N ILE A 149 -9.76 -8.93 -2.79
CA ILE A 149 -10.19 -9.21 -4.17
C ILE A 149 -10.24 -10.72 -4.46
N ALA A 150 -9.28 -11.49 -3.96
CA ALA A 150 -9.26 -12.94 -4.05
C ALA A 150 -10.43 -13.56 -3.28
N ASP A 151 -10.68 -13.14 -2.04
CA ASP A 151 -11.83 -13.58 -1.22
C ASP A 151 -13.16 -13.24 -1.91
N LEU A 152 -13.29 -12.06 -2.52
CA LEU A 152 -14.46 -11.69 -3.33
C LEU A 152 -14.66 -12.68 -4.50
N ARG A 153 -13.60 -12.98 -5.25
CA ARG A 153 -13.65 -13.91 -6.39
C ARG A 153 -13.97 -15.34 -5.96
N GLU A 154 -13.41 -15.80 -4.84
CA GLU A 154 -13.72 -17.12 -4.26
C GLU A 154 -15.19 -17.22 -3.84
N ARG A 155 -15.80 -16.11 -3.42
CA ARG A 155 -17.25 -15.99 -3.16
C ARG A 155 -18.11 -15.87 -4.41
N GLY A 156 -17.51 -15.93 -5.60
CA GLY A 156 -18.20 -15.81 -6.88
C GLY A 156 -18.58 -14.38 -7.26
N ILE A 157 -17.99 -13.38 -6.59
CA ILE A 157 -18.18 -11.96 -6.90
C ILE A 157 -17.19 -11.60 -8.01
N ASP A 158 -17.70 -11.08 -9.12
CA ASP A 158 -16.84 -10.66 -10.21
C ASP A 158 -16.21 -9.29 -9.90
N VAL A 159 -14.90 -9.17 -10.12
CA VAL A 159 -14.10 -8.00 -9.73
C VAL A 159 -13.26 -7.52 -10.90
N LEU A 160 -13.54 -6.29 -11.32
CA LEU A 160 -12.83 -5.55 -12.36
C LEU A 160 -11.91 -4.52 -11.68
N GLY A 161 -10.62 -4.58 -11.95
CA GLY A 161 -9.67 -3.59 -11.43
C GLY A 161 -9.89 -2.21 -12.08
N ALA A 162 -9.69 -1.14 -11.31
CA ALA A 162 -9.64 0.20 -11.88
C ALA A 162 -8.48 0.30 -12.89
N ARG A 163 -8.74 0.90 -14.06
CA ARG A 163 -7.69 1.20 -15.04
C ARG A 163 -7.27 2.66 -14.91
N GLY A 164 -6.05 2.89 -14.42
CA GLY A 164 -5.44 4.23 -14.29
C GLY A 164 -5.47 4.74 -12.84
N GLY A 165 -4.41 5.44 -12.43
CA GLY A 165 -4.18 5.89 -11.05
C GLY A 165 -5.09 7.01 -10.54
N ASP A 166 -5.92 7.60 -11.40
CA ASP A 166 -6.81 8.72 -11.04
C ASP A 166 -8.26 8.29 -10.74
N ALA A 167 -8.54 6.98 -10.73
CA ALA A 167 -9.88 6.50 -10.42
C ALA A 167 -10.21 6.72 -8.93
N PRO A 168 -11.38 7.28 -8.59
CA PRO A 168 -11.74 7.52 -7.19
C PRO A 168 -12.27 6.25 -6.50
N TYR A 169 -12.02 5.06 -7.05
CA TYR A 169 -12.43 3.76 -6.54
C TYR A 169 -11.31 2.74 -6.74
N ASP A 170 -11.23 1.72 -5.88
CA ASP A 170 -10.19 0.69 -5.97
C ASP A 170 -10.57 -0.38 -7.01
N VAL A 171 -11.83 -0.83 -7.00
CA VAL A 171 -12.35 -1.86 -7.92
C VAL A 171 -13.80 -1.58 -8.31
N VAL A 172 -14.27 -2.22 -9.37
CA VAL A 172 -15.69 -2.35 -9.68
C VAL A 172 -16.08 -3.80 -9.41
N VAL A 173 -17.04 -4.02 -8.52
CA VAL A 173 -17.62 -5.35 -8.28
C VAL A 173 -18.92 -5.47 -9.05
N ARG A 174 -19.20 -6.68 -9.54
CA ARG A 174 -20.41 -7.00 -10.32
C ARG A 174 -21.21 -8.10 -9.63
N ASP A 175 -22.50 -7.85 -9.44
CA ASP A 175 -23.42 -8.85 -8.89
C ASP A 175 -23.95 -9.82 -9.98
N ALA A 176 -24.81 -10.75 -9.56
CA ALA A 176 -25.41 -11.74 -10.44
C ALA A 176 -26.43 -11.15 -11.44
N ASP A 177 -26.96 -9.95 -11.16
CA ASP A 177 -27.89 -9.22 -12.00
C ASP A 177 -27.16 -8.26 -12.97
N GLU A 178 -25.83 -8.38 -13.06
CA GLU A 178 -24.91 -7.53 -13.84
C GLU A 178 -24.83 -6.07 -13.39
N THR A 179 -25.32 -5.75 -12.18
CA THR A 179 -25.18 -4.42 -11.58
C THR A 179 -23.72 -4.17 -11.20
N LEU A 180 -23.19 -3.01 -11.58
CA LEU A 180 -21.81 -2.60 -11.30
C LEU A 180 -21.77 -1.63 -10.12
N TYR A 181 -20.87 -1.88 -9.18
CA TYR A 181 -20.65 -1.03 -8.01
C TYR A 181 -19.20 -0.58 -7.92
N ARG A 182 -18.96 0.73 -7.99
CA ARG A 182 -17.66 1.35 -7.72
C ARG A 182 -17.36 1.20 -6.24
N THR A 183 -16.26 0.55 -5.92
CA THR A 183 -15.99 0.06 -4.58
C THR A 183 -14.64 0.54 -4.07
N SER A 184 -14.66 1.11 -2.87
CA SER A 184 -13.47 1.48 -2.12
C SER A 184 -13.14 0.39 -1.10
N ILE A 185 -11.88 -0.02 -1.01
CA ILE A 185 -11.37 -1.05 -0.10
C ILE A 185 -10.51 -0.34 0.96
N ARG A 186 -10.93 -0.42 2.22
CA ARG A 186 -10.33 0.27 3.36
C ARG A 186 -9.87 -0.71 4.44
N PRO A 187 -8.72 -0.44 5.09
CA PRO A 187 -8.31 -1.22 6.24
C PRO A 187 -9.11 -0.79 7.46
N GLY A 188 -9.45 -1.75 8.32
CA GLY A 188 -10.18 -1.53 9.56
C GLY A 188 -9.49 -2.16 10.77
N SER A 189 -9.72 -1.59 11.95
CA SER A 189 -9.28 -2.14 13.23
C SER A 189 -10.31 -1.91 14.33
N VAL A 190 -10.33 -2.76 15.35
CA VAL A 190 -11.24 -2.62 16.49
C VAL A 190 -10.62 -1.71 17.53
N SER A 191 -11.36 -0.67 17.93
CA SER A 191 -10.95 0.24 18.98
C SER A 191 -12.16 0.78 19.74
N GLY A 192 -12.16 0.60 21.07
CA GLY A 192 -13.32 0.95 21.91
C GLY A 192 -14.57 0.11 21.61
N GLY A 193 -14.39 -1.15 21.19
CA GLY A 193 -15.48 -2.06 20.83
C GLY A 193 -16.18 -1.71 19.50
N ARG A 194 -15.55 -0.87 18.68
CA ARG A 194 -16.05 -0.45 17.37
C ARG A 194 -14.98 -0.67 16.30
N VAL A 195 -15.41 -1.07 15.10
CA VAL A 195 -14.58 -1.06 13.91
C VAL A 195 -14.34 0.39 13.53
N ARG A 196 -13.06 0.79 13.54
CA ARG A 196 -12.55 2.05 13.04
C ARG A 196 -11.86 1.80 11.70
N PHE A 197 -12.23 2.60 10.73
CA PHE A 197 -11.65 2.65 9.42
C PHE A 197 -11.76 4.10 8.95
N ASP A 198 -10.91 4.50 8.02
CA ASP A 198 -11.00 5.84 7.47
C ASP A 198 -12.27 5.94 6.61
N THR A 199 -13.28 6.64 7.13
CA THR A 199 -14.42 7.12 6.34
C THR A 199 -14.13 8.46 5.68
N GLY A 200 -12.96 9.04 5.97
CA GLY A 200 -12.43 10.30 5.47
C GLY A 200 -11.85 11.19 6.58
N SER A 201 -10.67 11.77 6.32
CA SER A 201 -10.35 13.14 6.77
C SER A 201 -9.37 13.91 5.85
N THR A 202 -9.14 13.44 4.61
CA THR A 202 -8.69 14.30 3.49
C THR A 202 -9.08 13.79 2.08
N HIS A 203 -9.11 12.48 1.78
CA HIS A 203 -9.61 11.96 0.46
C HIS A 203 -10.16 10.52 0.55
N ALA A 204 -11.23 10.28 1.32
CA ALA A 204 -12.08 9.11 1.06
C ALA A 204 -13.12 9.50 -0.01
N PRO A 205 -13.40 8.65 -1.00
CA PRO A 205 -14.27 9.02 -2.12
C PRO A 205 -15.68 9.37 -1.62
N GLY A 206 -16.25 10.44 -2.18
CA GLY A 206 -17.59 10.91 -1.86
C GLY A 206 -18.67 9.94 -2.32
N ARG A 207 -19.94 10.24 -1.98
CA ARG A 207 -21.11 9.49 -2.46
C ARG A 207 -21.19 9.43 -3.99
N ASP A 208 -20.67 10.47 -4.66
CA ASP A 208 -20.63 10.55 -6.12
C ASP A 208 -19.50 9.71 -6.72
N ASP A 209 -18.51 9.28 -5.93
CA ASP A 209 -17.31 8.61 -6.39
C ASP A 209 -17.38 7.08 -6.26
N VAL A 210 -17.97 6.60 -5.15
CA VAL A 210 -18.10 5.18 -4.82
C VAL A 210 -19.50 4.84 -4.34
N ASP A 211 -19.93 3.65 -4.72
CA ASP A 211 -21.23 3.10 -4.32
C ASP A 211 -21.08 2.27 -3.03
N LEU A 212 -19.94 1.56 -2.89
CA LEU A 212 -19.65 0.66 -1.78
C LEU A 212 -18.31 0.94 -1.10
N VAL A 213 -18.25 0.65 0.20
CA VAL A 213 -17.03 0.61 1.00
C VAL A 213 -16.88 -0.78 1.63
N LEU A 214 -15.82 -1.48 1.26
CA LEU A 214 -15.39 -2.73 1.88
C LEU A 214 -14.33 -2.44 2.94
N VAL A 215 -14.56 -2.91 4.16
CA VAL A 215 -13.64 -2.71 5.27
C VAL A 215 -13.07 -4.06 5.71
N ARG A 216 -11.79 -4.31 5.42
CA ARG A 216 -11.08 -5.50 5.93
C ARG A 216 -10.60 -5.22 7.34
N CYS A 217 -11.23 -5.84 8.33
CA CYS A 217 -10.87 -5.60 9.72
C CYS A 217 -9.87 -6.64 10.21
N ARG A 218 -8.68 -6.17 10.60
CA ARG A 218 -7.59 -7.06 11.04
C ARG A 218 -7.87 -7.77 12.37
N ASP A 219 -8.67 -7.17 13.25
CA ASP A 219 -8.89 -7.69 14.61
C ASP A 219 -10.05 -8.69 14.68
N THR A 220 -10.98 -8.61 13.72
CA THR A 220 -12.08 -9.59 13.59
C THR A 220 -11.84 -10.59 12.46
N GLU A 221 -10.86 -10.34 11.59
CA GLU A 221 -10.59 -11.10 10.36
C GLU A 221 -11.79 -11.14 9.38
N GLU A 222 -12.72 -10.20 9.54
CA GLU A 222 -13.94 -10.07 8.73
C GLU A 222 -13.80 -8.96 7.68
N THR A 223 -14.54 -9.11 6.58
CA THR A 223 -14.76 -8.05 5.59
C THR A 223 -16.18 -7.50 5.77
N TYR A 224 -16.30 -6.20 6.03
CA TYR A 224 -17.59 -5.52 6.18
C TYR A 224 -17.96 -4.76 4.91
N LEU A 225 -19.21 -4.89 4.45
CA LEU A 225 -19.76 -4.16 3.32
C LEU A 225 -20.68 -3.05 3.82
N ILE A 226 -20.41 -1.83 3.37
CA ILE A 226 -21.16 -0.63 3.72
C ILE A 226 -21.52 0.10 2.42
N GLU A 227 -22.81 0.31 2.18
CA GLU A 227 -23.28 1.20 1.13
C GLU A 227 -22.89 2.64 1.47
N ARG A 228 -22.25 3.34 0.53
CA ARG A 228 -21.75 4.70 0.78
C ARG A 228 -22.88 5.65 1.13
N ASP A 229 -24.09 5.43 0.60
CA ASP A 229 -25.24 6.28 0.87
C ASP A 229 -25.91 6.08 2.24
N ALA A 230 -25.54 5.02 2.96
CA ALA A 230 -26.10 4.72 4.28
C ALA A 230 -25.67 5.71 5.39
N TYR A 231 -24.66 6.55 5.13
CA TYR A 231 -24.14 7.51 6.10
C TYR A 231 -23.60 8.78 5.44
N ASP A 232 -23.55 9.88 6.20
CA ASP A 232 -23.15 11.18 5.67
C ASP A 232 -21.64 11.43 5.79
N GLU A 233 -21.20 11.78 7.00
CA GLU A 233 -19.79 12.03 7.31
C GLU A 233 -19.07 10.80 7.85
N SER A 234 -19.71 10.04 8.72
CA SER A 234 -19.12 8.85 9.34
C SER A 234 -20.16 7.81 9.73
N ILE A 235 -19.70 6.57 9.83
CA ILE A 235 -20.45 5.43 10.37
C ILE A 235 -19.54 4.67 11.34
N SER A 236 -20.12 4.05 12.37
CA SER A 236 -19.36 3.22 13.29
C SER A 236 -20.04 1.88 13.48
N LEU A 237 -19.30 0.80 13.25
CA LEU A 237 -19.79 -0.57 13.44
C LEU A 237 -19.36 -1.09 14.81
N ARG A 238 -20.29 -1.55 15.63
CA ARG A 238 -20.02 -2.04 17.00
C ARG A 238 -19.85 -3.57 17.00
N VAL A 239 -18.73 -4.06 17.53
CA VAL A 239 -18.40 -5.49 17.55
C VAL A 239 -19.11 -6.22 18.68
N GLU A 240 -19.18 -5.61 19.86
CA GLU A 240 -19.78 -6.22 21.06
C GLU A 240 -21.10 -5.54 21.44
N PRO A 241 -22.15 -6.33 21.81
CA PRO A 241 -23.40 -5.78 22.29
C PRO A 241 -23.21 -5.05 23.62
N THR A 242 -23.90 -3.92 23.80
CA THR A 242 -23.90 -3.19 25.07
C THR A 242 -25.17 -3.48 25.87
N ARG A 243 -25.15 -3.15 27.17
CA ARG A 243 -26.32 -3.21 28.06
C ARG A 243 -27.52 -2.40 27.54
N ASN A 244 -27.29 -1.39 26.69
CA ASN A 244 -28.30 -0.54 26.07
C ASN A 244 -28.07 -0.46 24.55
N ASP A 245 -28.32 -1.55 23.84
CA ASP A 245 -28.39 -1.52 22.37
C ASP A 245 -29.72 -0.88 21.93
N ASP A 246 -29.67 0.38 21.50
CA ASP A 246 -30.79 1.03 20.80
C ASP A 246 -30.79 0.64 19.32
N LYS A 247 -31.96 0.76 18.64
CA LYS A 247 -32.18 0.46 17.21
C LYS A 247 -31.27 1.24 16.26
N ARG A 248 -30.65 2.32 16.73
CA ARG A 248 -29.68 3.14 15.98
C ARG A 248 -28.25 2.59 16.01
N THR A 249 -28.01 1.50 16.72
CA THR A 249 -26.68 0.88 16.81
C THR A 249 -26.41 0.04 15.59
N HIS A 250 -25.43 0.41 14.78
CA HIS A 250 -24.93 -0.43 13.70
C HIS A 250 -24.03 -1.53 14.28
N ARG A 251 -24.50 -2.77 14.32
CA ARG A 251 -23.70 -3.91 14.79
C ARG A 251 -22.83 -4.43 13.64
N ALA A 252 -21.55 -4.68 13.91
CA ALA A 252 -20.61 -5.16 12.88
C ALA A 252 -21.09 -6.47 12.21
N ALA A 253 -21.70 -7.37 12.96
CA ALA A 253 -22.29 -8.61 12.43
C ALA A 253 -23.41 -8.37 11.40
N ASP A 254 -24.09 -7.21 11.42
CA ASP A 254 -25.12 -6.87 10.44
C ASP A 254 -24.54 -6.31 9.13
N TYR A 255 -23.22 -6.10 9.07
CA TYR A 255 -22.52 -5.49 7.95
C TYR A 255 -21.46 -6.43 7.35
N THR A 256 -21.39 -7.71 7.75
CA THR A 256 -20.47 -8.66 7.12
C THR A 256 -20.81 -8.81 5.64
N LEU A 257 -19.79 -8.99 4.80
CA LEU A 257 -19.93 -9.17 3.36
C LEU A 257 -20.96 -10.26 3.04
N ASP A 258 -20.87 -11.41 3.70
CA ASP A 258 -21.76 -12.56 3.49
C ASP A 258 -23.24 -12.27 3.78
N ARG A 259 -23.53 -11.27 4.60
CA ARG A 259 -24.90 -10.90 4.97
C ARG A 259 -25.47 -9.82 4.06
N ARG A 260 -24.59 -9.00 3.47
CA ARG A 260 -24.96 -7.77 2.75
C ARG A 260 -24.68 -7.83 1.26
N TRP A 261 -24.06 -8.90 0.76
CA TRP A 261 -23.86 -9.11 -0.65
C TRP A 261 -24.96 -10.00 -1.26
N PRO A 262 -25.58 -9.61 -2.40
CA PRO A 262 -25.46 -8.29 -3.04
C PRO A 262 -26.16 -7.18 -2.23
N PRO A 263 -25.80 -5.90 -2.43
CA PRO A 263 -26.47 -4.76 -1.81
C PRO A 263 -27.97 -4.71 -2.17
N ALA A 264 -28.77 -4.09 -1.31
CA ALA A 264 -30.23 -4.01 -1.47
C ALA A 264 -30.67 -2.91 -2.46
#